data_AF-A0A2N2ZTN4-F1
#
_entry.id   AF-A0A2N2ZTN4-F1
#
_cell.length_a   1.000
_cell.length_b   1.000
_cell.length_c   1.000
_cell.angle_alpha   90.00
_cell.angle_beta   90.00
_cell.angle_gamma   90.00
#
_symmetry.space_group_name_H-M   'P 1'
#
loop_
_entity.id
_entity.type
_entity.pdbx_description
1 polymer ?
#
loop_
_entity_poly.entity_id
_entity_poly.type
_entity_poly.pdbx_seq_one_letter_code
_entity_poly.pdbx_strand_id
1 'polypeptide(L)'
;MEIHPAFSLSAFLFNFVTYIQPFRALTIMNRLFRIILLLLLLSAISCREKPQHVLPEQLPNPSVQLIDELNEPLVLLLYPDQKRADSMKQQTGIENFYARSDENSVHYQELRNILAASGIKVVSGEKVRYRFISDNGAITETDLSRVGSPWQVIIFNGTDSPVLVSPDKAAGKLKELFPDVKTEKQTIRAKKPKKSKTSAPTPSHQESERTDSGSVADLPAQKETIIRLIIPAGQQAPADRDETSGKRVINSYISPHHRFWLMFDNDIFSNTDRYYTNGVVIGYSAPGMVNLPVNRLMLSLRRNSVVHASISLHHAMFTPFTTKTPPILIDDRPYASTLFLRYSQTSEDALSGIRVTSSIDAGVIGDAALGRYFQKSVHATVPTNDEPVGWETQIRNDLVLNYSVNLQKQLLKNKNAEIYAHGEATLGTLQTRAGMGIDAIAGLFIPGITRLPMDYSELQQVQRDWQYGIRGGLEFRLIGYDATLQGGVFNNDNIYALKPDEIERMVAAMHLGIFARYRKLGISISQYYLSPEFKEGKQHFWGQIGLEYGW
;
A
#
# COMPACT_ATOMS: atom_id res chain seq x y z
N MET A 1 -11.38 -53.48 11.84
CA MET A 1 -11.06 -53.35 10.41
C MET A 1 -10.94 -51.85 10.17
N GLU A 2 -9.70 -51.40 10.14
CA GLU A 2 -9.28 -50.01 10.34
C GLU A 2 -9.58 -49.13 9.12
N ILE A 3 -9.90 -47.87 9.41
CA ILE A 3 -10.12 -46.79 8.44
C ILE A 3 -8.96 -45.81 8.61
N HIS A 4 -8.23 -45.54 7.53
CA HIS A 4 -7.21 -44.49 7.44
C HIS A 4 -7.48 -43.57 6.22
N PRO A 5 -7.33 -42.24 6.37
CA PRO A 5 -7.50 -41.27 5.28
C PRO A 5 -6.15 -40.79 4.72
N ALA A 6 -6.08 -40.52 3.41
CA ALA A 6 -5.08 -39.64 2.80
C ALA A 6 -5.46 -39.31 1.34
N PHE A 7 -6.19 -38.21 1.12
CA PHE A 7 -6.22 -37.55 -0.18
C PHE A 7 -5.32 -36.32 -0.10
N SER A 8 -4.10 -36.46 -0.60
CA SER A 8 -3.10 -35.39 -0.70
C SER A 8 -3.43 -34.46 -1.86
N LEU A 9 -3.56 -33.17 -1.56
CA LEU A 9 -3.81 -32.05 -2.47
C LEU A 9 -2.61 -31.71 -3.40
N SER A 10 -1.63 -32.62 -3.53
CA SER A 10 -0.43 -32.43 -4.35
C SER A 10 -0.57 -32.89 -5.80
N ALA A 11 -1.63 -33.64 -6.13
CA ALA A 11 -1.76 -34.28 -7.44
C ALA A 11 -2.51 -33.44 -8.51
N PHE A 12 -3.17 -32.34 -8.13
CA PHE A 12 -3.97 -31.55 -9.08
C PHE A 12 -3.24 -30.33 -9.67
N LEU A 13 -2.07 -29.96 -9.14
CA LEU A 13 -1.30 -28.80 -9.59
C LEU A 13 -0.17 -29.13 -10.58
N PHE A 14 0.04 -30.41 -10.94
CA PHE A 14 1.21 -30.81 -11.73
C PHE A 14 0.96 -31.14 -13.21
N ASN A 15 -0.29 -31.11 -13.70
CA ASN A 15 -0.61 -31.58 -15.06
C ASN A 15 -1.04 -30.49 -16.07
N PHE A 16 -0.69 -29.22 -15.86
CA PHE A 16 -0.95 -28.15 -16.85
C PHE A 16 0.29 -27.36 -17.31
N VAL A 17 1.48 -27.89 -17.07
CA VAL A 17 2.74 -27.30 -17.57
C VAL A 17 3.50 -28.33 -18.40
N THR A 18 3.01 -28.57 -19.61
CA THR A 18 3.82 -29.23 -20.64
C THR A 18 3.39 -28.70 -21.99
N TYR A 19 3.84 -27.48 -22.31
CA TYR A 19 4.43 -27.12 -23.60
C TYR A 19 4.99 -25.70 -23.48
N ILE A 20 6.12 -25.45 -24.15
CA ILE A 20 6.87 -24.18 -24.25
C ILE A 20 7.98 -24.01 -23.20
N GLN A 21 9.18 -24.40 -23.61
CA GLN A 21 10.47 -23.87 -23.15
C GLN A 21 10.80 -22.60 -23.95
N PRO A 22 11.50 -21.60 -23.35
CA PRO A 22 12.95 -21.71 -23.26
C PRO A 22 13.53 -21.51 -21.86
N PHE A 23 14.47 -22.40 -21.51
CA PHE A 23 15.07 -22.68 -20.20
C PHE A 23 15.94 -21.55 -19.62
N ARG A 24 15.89 -20.34 -20.19
CA ARG A 24 16.71 -19.20 -19.74
C ARG A 24 15.96 -18.23 -18.81
N ALA A 25 14.64 -18.10 -18.95
CA ALA A 25 13.83 -17.23 -18.10
C ALA A 25 13.69 -17.76 -16.67
N LEU A 26 13.58 -19.09 -16.51
CA LEU A 26 13.43 -19.73 -15.21
C LEU A 26 14.67 -19.52 -14.31
N THR A 27 15.86 -19.51 -14.91
CA THR A 27 17.15 -19.33 -14.19
C THR A 27 17.36 -17.89 -13.73
N ILE A 28 16.90 -16.91 -14.51
CA ILE A 28 16.91 -15.49 -14.13
C ILE A 28 15.86 -15.22 -13.06
N MET A 29 14.67 -15.80 -13.20
CA MET A 29 13.58 -15.73 -12.21
C MET A 29 13.99 -16.36 -10.88
N ASN A 30 14.74 -17.46 -10.89
CA ASN A 30 15.30 -18.07 -9.68
C ASN A 30 16.38 -17.18 -9.02
N ARG A 31 17.16 -16.44 -9.82
CA ARG A 31 18.14 -15.46 -9.31
C ARG A 31 17.45 -14.21 -8.76
N LEU A 32 16.42 -13.70 -9.43
CA LEU A 32 15.60 -12.58 -8.93
C LEU A 32 14.83 -12.96 -7.67
N PHE A 33 14.25 -14.16 -7.62
CA PHE A 33 13.59 -14.68 -6.43
C PHE A 33 14.57 -14.82 -5.26
N ARG A 34 15.80 -15.31 -5.51
CA ARG A 34 16.86 -15.34 -4.51
C ARG A 34 17.30 -13.95 -4.07
N ILE A 35 17.39 -12.96 -4.98
CA ILE A 35 17.76 -11.57 -4.64
C ILE A 35 16.64 -10.88 -3.87
N ILE A 36 15.37 -11.11 -4.21
CA ILE A 36 14.20 -10.59 -3.50
C ILE A 36 14.10 -11.24 -2.11
N LEU A 37 14.32 -12.56 -2.02
CA LEU A 37 14.41 -13.27 -0.74
C LEU A 37 15.60 -12.76 0.09
N LEU A 38 16.74 -12.44 -0.54
CA LEU A 38 17.90 -11.84 0.11
C LEU A 38 17.61 -10.42 0.60
N LEU A 39 16.87 -9.61 -0.18
CA LEU A 39 16.47 -8.24 0.20
C LEU A 39 15.43 -8.26 1.34
N LEU A 40 14.50 -9.21 1.32
CA LEU A 40 13.55 -9.47 2.42
C LEU A 40 14.28 -9.96 3.68
N LEU A 41 15.30 -10.81 3.54
CA LEU A 41 16.16 -11.26 4.64
C LEU A 41 17.08 -10.14 5.15
N LEU A 42 17.60 -9.26 4.27
CA LEU A 42 18.47 -8.14 4.65
C LEU A 42 17.70 -7.02 5.35
N SER A 43 16.41 -6.82 5.04
CA SER A 43 15.54 -5.94 5.85
C SER A 43 15.20 -6.53 7.23
N ALA A 44 15.38 -7.83 7.43
CA ALA A 44 15.12 -8.53 8.69
C ALA A 44 16.39 -8.80 9.52
N ILE A 45 17.59 -8.53 8.99
CA ILE A 45 18.87 -8.70 9.68
C ILE A 45 19.48 -7.32 9.91
N SER A 46 18.95 -6.60 10.89
CA SER A 46 19.77 -5.66 11.66
C SER A 46 19.88 -6.23 13.07
N CYS A 47 21.14 -6.48 13.47
CA CYS A 47 21.59 -7.09 14.72
C CYS A 47 21.29 -8.59 14.89
N ARG A 48 22.32 -9.40 14.65
CA ARG A 48 22.40 -10.80 15.06
C ARG A 48 23.56 -10.94 16.04
N GLU A 49 23.28 -11.31 17.29
CA GLU A 49 24.23 -12.06 18.14
C GLU A 49 23.80 -13.52 18.17
N LYS A 50 24.78 -14.43 18.13
CA LYS A 50 24.56 -15.88 18.06
C LYS A 50 24.14 -16.45 19.42
N PRO A 51 23.22 -17.43 19.50
CA PRO A 51 22.91 -18.10 20.76
C PRO A 51 23.92 -19.20 21.05
N GLN A 52 24.47 -19.20 22.27
CA GLN A 52 25.12 -20.36 22.88
C GLN A 52 24.09 -21.21 23.62
N HIS A 53 24.28 -22.53 23.55
CA HIS A 53 23.52 -23.53 24.30
C HIS A 53 23.68 -23.35 25.81
N VAL A 54 22.56 -23.32 26.55
CA VAL A 54 22.55 -23.48 28.02
C VAL A 54 21.44 -24.45 28.41
N LEU A 55 21.82 -25.48 29.19
CA LEU A 55 20.93 -26.45 29.86
C LEU A 55 20.17 -25.78 31.02
N PRO A 56 19.06 -26.35 31.51
CA PRO A 56 18.10 -25.62 32.34
C PRO A 56 18.63 -25.41 33.76
N GLU A 57 18.75 -24.16 34.18
CA GLU A 57 19.06 -23.80 35.57
C GLU A 57 17.87 -23.11 36.24
N GLN A 58 17.72 -23.42 37.53
CA GLN A 58 16.58 -23.16 38.40
C GLN A 58 16.23 -21.66 38.53
N LEU A 59 14.93 -21.38 38.72
CA LEU A 59 14.41 -20.05 39.00
C LEU A 59 15.10 -19.39 40.21
N PRO A 60 15.58 -18.13 40.10
CA PRO A 60 15.87 -17.31 41.27
C PRO A 60 14.75 -16.30 41.58
N ASN A 61 14.69 -16.00 42.87
CA ASN A 61 13.82 -15.10 43.63
C ASN A 61 13.41 -13.76 42.97
N PRO A 62 12.20 -13.24 43.28
CA PRO A 62 11.71 -11.98 42.75
C PRO A 62 12.11 -10.80 43.63
N SER A 63 13.35 -10.29 43.53
CA SER A 63 13.67 -8.95 44.08
C SER A 63 15.09 -8.47 43.73
N VAL A 64 15.40 -8.26 42.44
CA VAL A 64 16.39 -7.26 42.02
C VAL A 64 15.91 -6.68 40.69
N GLN A 65 15.49 -5.41 40.68
CA GLN A 65 15.21 -4.71 39.42
C GLN A 65 16.53 -4.55 38.65
N LEU A 66 16.60 -5.08 37.43
CA LEU A 66 17.75 -4.93 36.54
C LEU A 66 18.02 -3.45 36.23
N ILE A 67 19.08 -2.92 36.85
CA ILE A 67 19.65 -1.60 36.58
C ILE A 67 20.45 -1.72 35.28
N ASP A 68 20.13 -0.91 34.27
CA ASP A 68 21.03 -0.77 33.11
C ASP A 68 22.22 0.09 33.54
N GLU A 69 23.42 -0.47 33.46
CA GLU A 69 24.66 0.27 33.70
C GLU A 69 25.08 0.96 32.41
N LEU A 70 25.19 2.30 32.47
CA LEU A 70 25.47 3.14 31.33
C LEU A 70 26.81 3.86 31.55
N ASN A 71 27.81 3.56 30.72
CA ASN A 71 29.20 4.00 30.85
C ASN A 71 29.73 4.72 29.61
N GLU A 72 28.88 5.06 28.64
CA GLU A 72 29.24 5.77 27.42
C GLU A 72 28.38 7.03 27.23
N PRO A 73 28.85 8.08 26.53
CA PRO A 73 28.07 9.28 26.25
C PRO A 73 26.78 8.96 25.49
N LEU A 74 25.64 9.34 26.06
CA LEU A 74 24.34 9.04 25.48
C LEU A 74 23.26 10.05 25.87
N VAL A 75 22.20 10.05 25.07
CA VAL A 75 20.94 10.72 25.37
C VAL A 75 19.85 9.68 25.53
N LEU A 76 19.24 9.64 26.71
CA LEU A 76 18.18 8.68 27.06
C LEU A 76 16.82 9.37 27.01
N LEU A 77 15.96 8.89 26.13
CA LEU A 77 14.58 9.36 25.96
C LEU A 77 13.66 8.46 26.78
N LEU A 78 13.03 9.04 27.79
CA LEU A 78 12.27 8.29 28.80
C LEU A 78 10.78 8.33 28.53
N TYR A 79 10.15 7.17 28.50
CA TYR A 79 8.71 7.01 28.32
C TYR A 79 8.07 6.49 29.62
N PRO A 80 6.78 6.77 29.86
CA PRO A 80 6.06 6.14 30.96
C PRO A 80 6.06 4.62 30.81
N ASP A 81 6.39 3.92 31.90
CA ASP A 81 6.14 2.47 31.98
C ASP A 81 4.64 2.16 31.89
N GLN A 82 4.31 0.89 31.66
CA GLN A 82 2.92 0.44 31.49
C GLN A 82 2.01 0.84 32.66
N LYS A 83 2.47 0.68 33.91
CA LYS A 83 1.66 1.00 35.10
C LYS A 83 1.36 2.49 35.20
N ARG A 84 2.36 3.33 34.90
CA ARG A 84 2.26 4.78 34.95
C ARG A 84 1.45 5.32 33.78
N ALA A 85 1.61 4.75 32.59
CA ALA A 85 0.79 5.06 31.42
C ALA A 85 -0.70 4.78 31.69
N ASP A 86 -1.02 3.63 32.28
CA ASP A 86 -2.40 3.26 32.61
C ASP A 86 -2.99 4.17 33.70
N SER A 87 -2.21 4.49 34.74
CA SER A 87 -2.62 5.45 35.77
C SER A 87 -2.88 6.85 35.19
N MET A 88 -2.08 7.30 34.23
CA MET A 88 -2.26 8.61 33.61
C MET A 88 -3.46 8.65 32.68
N LYS A 89 -3.69 7.59 31.88
CA LYS A 89 -4.91 7.48 31.05
C LYS A 89 -6.18 7.57 31.90
N GLN A 90 -6.17 6.98 33.10
CA GLN A 90 -7.27 7.07 34.05
C GLN A 90 -7.44 8.47 34.66
N GLN A 91 -6.34 9.18 34.94
CA GLN A 91 -6.38 10.49 35.61
C GLN A 91 -6.64 11.67 34.66
N THR A 92 -6.05 11.66 33.48
CA THR A 92 -6.11 12.79 32.52
C THR A 92 -7.08 12.54 31.36
N GLY A 93 -7.58 11.31 31.21
CA GLY A 93 -8.33 10.84 30.05
C GLY A 93 -7.41 10.36 28.92
N ILE A 94 -7.92 9.40 28.14
CA ILE A 94 -7.18 8.71 27.07
C ILE A 94 -6.73 9.70 25.98
N GLU A 95 -7.61 10.63 25.57
CA GLU A 95 -7.30 11.61 24.53
C GLU A 95 -6.18 12.57 24.95
N ASN A 96 -6.24 13.12 26.17
CA ASN A 96 -5.21 14.03 26.67
C ASN A 96 -3.87 13.32 26.90
N PHE A 97 -3.89 12.05 27.29
CA PHE A 97 -2.67 11.23 27.40
C PHE A 97 -1.96 11.11 26.05
N TYR A 98 -2.69 10.75 24.99
CA TYR A 98 -2.10 10.62 23.66
C TYR A 98 -1.72 11.97 23.05
N ALA A 99 -2.50 13.03 23.24
CA ALA A 99 -2.12 14.38 22.82
C ALA A 99 -0.79 14.83 23.44
N ARG A 100 -0.58 14.53 24.73
CA ARG A 100 0.69 14.82 25.43
C ARG A 100 1.84 13.91 25.01
N SER A 101 1.54 12.65 24.68
CA SER A 101 2.52 11.72 24.11
C SER A 101 3.00 12.18 22.74
N ASP A 102 2.08 12.64 21.89
CA ASP A 102 2.38 13.16 20.55
C ASP A 102 3.21 14.44 20.62
N GLU A 103 2.86 15.36 21.52
CA GLU A 103 3.63 16.59 21.78
C GLU A 103 5.09 16.27 22.19
N ASN A 104 5.29 15.35 23.13
CA ASN A 104 6.65 14.97 23.57
C ASN A 104 7.43 14.21 22.48
N SER A 105 6.73 13.45 21.62
CA SER A 105 7.35 12.72 20.52
C SER A 105 7.96 13.65 19.46
N VAL A 106 7.37 14.85 19.26
CA VAL A 106 7.96 15.89 18.40
C VAL A 106 9.35 16.31 18.91
N HIS A 107 9.48 16.53 20.22
CA HIS A 107 10.75 16.91 20.84
C HIS A 107 11.79 15.77 20.80
N TYR A 108 11.35 14.53 20.98
CA TYR A 108 12.22 13.35 20.85
C TYR A 108 12.74 13.18 19.42
N GLN A 109 11.89 13.43 18.43
CA GLN A 109 12.32 13.40 17.03
C GLN A 109 13.29 14.54 16.71
N GLU A 110 13.06 15.73 17.27
CA GLU A 110 13.99 16.86 17.15
C GLU A 110 15.38 16.50 17.70
N LEU A 111 15.46 15.87 18.87
CA LEU A 111 16.73 15.40 19.45
C LEU A 111 17.41 14.34 18.59
N ARG A 112 16.68 13.36 18.07
CA ARG A 112 17.23 12.34 17.16
C ARG A 112 17.80 12.98 15.90
N ASN A 113 17.12 13.97 15.34
CA ASN A 113 17.58 14.67 14.14
C ASN A 113 18.84 15.51 14.43
N ILE A 114 18.89 16.20 15.58
CA ILE A 114 20.08 16.97 16.00
C ILE A 114 21.29 16.04 16.17
N LEU A 115 21.08 14.83 16.70
CA LEU A 115 22.14 13.88 17.04
C LEU A 115 22.47 12.89 15.90
N ALA A 116 21.71 12.88 14.80
CA ALA A 116 21.87 11.93 13.70
C ALA A 116 23.27 11.96 13.05
N ALA A 117 23.96 13.09 13.13
CA ALA A 117 25.31 13.29 12.58
C ALA A 117 26.40 13.50 13.66
N SER A 118 26.06 13.42 14.95
CA SER A 118 27.01 13.70 16.04
C SER A 118 27.72 12.46 16.57
N GLY A 119 27.28 11.26 16.20
CA GLY A 119 27.84 9.99 16.70
C GLY A 119 27.47 9.68 18.16
N ILE A 120 26.69 10.53 18.83
CA ILE A 120 26.22 10.32 20.22
C ILE A 120 25.04 9.35 20.19
N LYS A 121 25.09 8.32 21.03
CA LYS A 121 24.07 7.28 21.09
C LYS A 121 22.77 7.83 21.68
N VAL A 122 21.65 7.63 20.99
CA VAL A 122 20.31 7.98 21.50
C VAL A 122 19.54 6.71 21.83
N VAL A 123 19.27 6.49 23.11
CA VAL A 123 18.60 5.29 23.63
C VAL A 123 17.21 5.67 24.12
N SER A 124 16.27 4.74 24.07
CA SER A 124 14.94 4.90 24.65
C SER A 124 14.76 3.93 25.80
N GLY A 125 14.10 4.36 26.87
CA GLY A 125 13.92 3.56 28.06
C GLY A 125 12.62 3.88 28.80
N GLU A 126 12.16 2.90 29.56
CA GLU A 126 10.90 2.96 30.33
C GLU A 126 11.14 2.69 31.82
N LYS A 127 12.41 2.55 32.23
CA LYS A 127 12.76 2.19 33.61
C LYS A 127 12.72 3.43 34.51
N VAL A 128 12.54 3.18 35.80
CA VAL A 128 12.42 4.24 36.82
C VAL A 128 13.77 4.54 37.49
N ARG A 129 14.74 3.62 37.39
CA ARG A 129 16.09 3.78 37.96
C ARG A 129 17.17 3.47 36.94
N TYR A 130 18.18 4.35 36.89
CA TYR A 130 19.35 4.23 36.02
C TYR A 130 20.62 4.47 36.82
N ARG A 131 21.69 3.75 36.47
CA ARG A 131 23.03 3.92 37.02
C ARG A 131 23.99 4.37 35.92
N PHE A 132 24.63 5.51 36.14
CA PHE A 132 25.62 6.09 35.25
C PHE A 132 26.99 6.01 35.88
N ILE A 133 27.99 5.60 35.11
CA ILE A 133 29.38 5.50 35.54
C ILE A 133 30.19 6.48 34.71
N SER A 134 30.71 7.53 35.33
CA SER A 134 31.56 8.52 34.69
C SER A 134 32.98 7.97 34.47
N ASP A 135 33.73 8.54 33.52
CA ASP A 135 35.09 8.12 33.16
C ASP A 135 36.09 8.10 34.33
N ASN A 136 35.84 8.92 35.36
CA ASN A 136 36.62 8.97 36.60
C ASN A 136 36.21 7.90 37.65
N GLY A 137 35.28 7.02 37.31
CA GLY A 137 34.73 5.97 38.18
C GLY A 137 33.60 6.44 39.11
N ALA A 138 33.13 7.69 39.01
CA ALA A 138 32.02 8.17 39.82
C ALA A 138 30.69 7.52 39.38
N ILE A 139 29.93 7.01 40.35
CA ILE A 139 28.63 6.37 40.10
C ILE A 139 27.51 7.35 40.49
N THR A 140 26.60 7.61 39.57
CA THR A 140 25.39 8.42 39.81
C THR A 140 24.15 7.58 39.56
N GLU A 141 23.27 7.48 40.56
CA GLU A 141 21.97 6.82 40.42
C GLU A 141 20.85 7.86 40.30
N THR A 142 19.97 7.69 39.32
CA THR A 142 18.80 8.56 39.12
C THR A 142 17.52 7.80 39.44
N ASP A 143 16.70 8.33 40.35
CA ASP A 143 15.36 7.81 40.66
C ASP A 143 14.28 8.75 40.10
N LEU A 144 13.53 8.23 39.13
CA LEU A 144 12.49 8.95 38.40
C LEU A 144 11.09 8.72 38.99
N SER A 145 10.98 8.00 40.11
CA SER A 145 9.69 7.71 40.77
C SER A 145 8.95 8.99 41.17
N ARG A 146 9.70 10.02 41.60
CA ARG A 146 9.16 11.28 42.13
C ARG A 146 9.01 12.41 41.10
N VAL A 147 9.35 12.16 39.83
CA VAL A 147 9.28 13.18 38.78
C VAL A 147 7.83 13.34 38.29
N GLY A 148 7.35 14.59 38.18
CA GLY A 148 5.95 14.89 37.87
C GLY A 148 5.51 14.52 36.45
N SER A 149 6.42 14.49 35.48
CA SER A 149 6.17 14.01 34.11
C SER A 149 7.03 12.78 33.83
N PRO A 150 6.45 11.68 33.31
CA PRO A 150 7.22 10.49 32.96
C PRO A 150 8.03 10.66 31.67
N TRP A 151 7.62 11.58 30.80
CA TRP A 151 8.41 11.98 29.64
C TRP A 151 9.55 12.88 30.11
N GLN A 152 10.75 12.36 30.03
CA GLN A 152 11.99 13.04 30.41
C GLN A 152 13.09 12.73 29.39
N VAL A 153 14.17 13.49 29.46
CA VAL A 153 15.41 13.24 28.75
C VAL A 153 16.54 13.28 29.75
N ILE A 154 17.38 12.24 29.76
CA ILE A 154 18.65 12.27 30.47
C ILE A 154 19.76 12.47 29.45
N ILE A 155 20.61 13.48 29.67
CA ILE A 155 21.78 13.75 28.85
C ILE A 155 23.00 13.38 29.68
N PHE A 156 23.81 12.44 29.20
CA PHE A 156 25.04 11.99 29.85
C PHE A 156 26.21 12.13 28.87
N ASN A 157 27.23 12.89 29.25
CA ASN A 157 28.40 13.17 28.40
C ASN A 157 29.59 12.23 28.67
N GLY A 158 29.45 11.23 29.55
CA GLY A 158 30.52 10.29 29.93
C GLY A 158 31.41 10.78 31.08
N THR A 159 31.54 12.10 31.29
CA THR A 159 32.49 12.65 32.25
C THR A 159 31.81 13.29 33.47
N ASP A 160 30.71 14.03 33.27
CA ASP A 160 29.96 14.72 34.31
C ASP A 160 28.73 13.93 34.77
N SER A 161 28.09 14.39 35.84
CA SER A 161 26.82 13.79 36.29
C SER A 161 25.71 13.95 35.24
N PRO A 162 24.87 12.91 35.04
CA PRO A 162 23.75 12.94 34.09
C PRO A 162 22.77 14.07 34.40
N VAL A 163 22.33 14.78 33.36
CA VAL A 163 21.42 15.92 33.49
C VAL A 163 20.02 15.51 33.07
N LEU A 164 19.05 15.61 33.99
CA LEU A 164 17.63 15.36 33.73
C LEU A 164 16.94 16.65 33.25
N VAL A 165 16.28 16.60 32.09
CA VAL A 165 15.55 17.72 31.49
C VAL A 165 14.24 17.28 30.87
N SER A 166 13.28 18.19 30.83
CA SER A 166 12.02 17.98 30.11
C SER A 166 12.23 17.99 28.60
N PRO A 167 11.42 17.26 27.81
CA PRO A 167 11.60 17.13 26.36
C PRO A 167 11.67 18.46 25.61
N ASP A 168 10.83 19.44 25.99
CA ASP A 168 10.76 20.78 25.41
C ASP A 168 12.04 21.61 25.61
N LYS A 169 12.81 21.33 26.66
CA LYS A 169 14.06 22.05 27.00
C LYS A 169 15.32 21.28 26.62
N ALA A 170 15.19 20.00 26.26
CA ALA A 170 16.30 19.11 26.03
C ALA A 170 17.20 19.57 24.86
N ALA A 171 16.63 20.08 23.76
CA ALA A 171 17.41 20.56 22.63
C ALA A 171 18.29 21.79 22.95
N GLY A 172 17.85 22.63 23.89
CA GLY A 172 18.64 23.75 24.40
C GLY A 172 19.78 23.25 25.28
N LYS A 173 19.49 22.36 26.23
CA LYS A 173 20.49 21.80 27.15
C LYS A 173 21.55 20.96 26.45
N LEU A 174 21.16 20.25 25.40
CA LEU A 174 22.07 19.48 24.55
C LEU A 174 23.17 20.36 23.94
N LYS A 175 22.84 21.59 23.52
CA LYS A 175 23.81 22.54 22.93
C LYS A 175 24.81 23.08 23.95
N GLU A 176 24.41 23.19 25.21
CA GLU A 176 25.31 23.60 26.29
C GLU A 176 26.32 22.49 26.61
N LEU A 177 25.89 21.23 26.56
CA LEU A 177 26.71 20.07 26.94
C LEU A 177 27.53 19.50 25.77
N PHE A 178 27.12 19.74 24.52
CA PHE A 178 27.80 19.28 23.29
C PHE A 178 27.90 20.41 22.25
N PRO A 179 28.86 21.33 22.39
CA PRO A 179 28.97 22.52 21.54
C PRO A 179 29.30 22.25 20.05
N ASP A 180 29.82 21.07 19.72
CA ASP A 180 30.20 20.69 18.34
C ASP A 180 29.03 20.22 17.46
N VAL A 181 27.83 20.09 18.02
CA VAL A 181 26.64 19.61 17.30
C VAL A 181 25.93 20.76 16.56
N LYS A 182 26.07 20.82 15.22
CA LYS A 182 25.43 21.86 14.37
C LYS A 182 23.96 21.53 14.08
N THR A 183 23.05 22.50 14.28
CA THR A 183 21.62 22.39 13.92
C THR A 183 21.25 23.29 12.76
N GLU A 184 20.70 22.76 11.67
CA GLU A 184 19.95 23.55 10.68
C GLU A 184 18.52 23.78 11.18
N LYS A 185 18.10 25.05 11.34
CA LYS A 185 16.72 25.41 11.66
C LYS A 185 15.89 25.52 10.38
N GLN A 186 15.06 24.54 10.07
CA GLN A 186 13.91 24.77 9.17
C GLN A 186 12.73 25.30 9.98
N THR A 187 12.33 26.55 9.72
CA THR A 187 11.23 27.21 10.42
C THR A 187 9.95 27.06 9.59
N ILE A 188 8.99 26.27 10.07
CA ILE A 188 7.64 26.19 9.47
C ILE A 188 6.87 27.45 9.90
N ARG A 189 6.55 28.32 8.95
CA ARG A 189 5.78 29.56 9.19
C ARG A 189 4.33 29.36 8.73
N ALA A 190 3.39 29.39 9.68
CA ALA A 190 1.96 29.38 9.41
C ALA A 190 1.53 30.67 8.67
N LYS A 191 0.81 30.56 7.55
CA LYS A 191 0.17 31.69 6.84
C LYS A 191 -1.34 31.67 7.08
N LYS A 192 -1.87 32.78 7.62
CA LYS A 192 -3.31 33.10 7.71
C LYS A 192 -3.88 33.53 6.34
N PRO A 193 -5.21 33.35 6.09
CA PRO A 193 -5.84 33.61 4.80
C PRO A 193 -6.14 35.11 4.59
N LYS A 194 -5.91 35.61 3.37
CA LYS A 194 -6.36 36.94 2.91
C LYS A 194 -7.62 36.77 2.05
N LYS A 195 -8.68 37.49 2.43
CA LYS A 195 -9.91 37.73 1.66
C LYS A 195 -9.57 38.50 0.37
N SER A 196 -10.07 38.06 -0.78
CA SER A 196 -10.24 38.92 -1.96
C SER A 196 -11.71 39.08 -2.27
N LYS A 197 -12.08 40.32 -2.61
CA LYS A 197 -13.40 40.75 -3.07
C LYS A 197 -13.52 40.42 -4.56
N THR A 198 -14.66 39.89 -4.98
CA THR A 198 -15.03 39.75 -6.38
C THR A 198 -16.27 40.59 -6.64
N SER A 199 -16.17 41.55 -7.55
CA SER A 199 -17.29 42.22 -8.20
C SER A 199 -17.41 41.68 -9.62
N ALA A 200 -18.61 41.24 -9.97
CA ALA A 200 -18.99 40.80 -11.33
C ALA A 200 -18.98 41.96 -12.33
N PRO A 201 -18.98 41.66 -13.64
CA PRO A 201 -20.22 41.90 -14.39
C PRO A 201 -20.61 40.82 -15.42
N THR A 202 -21.92 40.80 -15.67
CA THR A 202 -22.76 40.02 -16.59
C THR A 202 -22.58 40.46 -18.08
N PRO A 203 -22.95 39.63 -19.09
CA PRO A 203 -22.40 39.70 -20.44
C PRO A 203 -23.28 40.48 -21.43
N SER A 204 -22.69 40.87 -22.56
CA SER A 204 -23.41 41.28 -23.77
C SER A 204 -23.12 40.34 -24.94
N HIS A 205 -24.20 39.92 -25.57
CA HIS A 205 -24.29 39.08 -26.77
C HIS A 205 -23.64 39.73 -27.99
N GLN A 206 -23.03 38.91 -28.86
CA GLN A 206 -23.11 39.09 -30.31
C GLN A 206 -23.16 37.72 -31.01
N GLU A 207 -24.23 37.53 -31.77
CA GLU A 207 -24.46 36.50 -32.77
C GLU A 207 -23.43 36.54 -33.89
N SER A 208 -23.07 35.37 -34.40
CA SER A 208 -22.58 35.20 -35.77
C SER A 208 -23.01 33.82 -36.29
N GLU A 209 -23.73 33.90 -37.40
CA GLU A 209 -24.44 32.86 -38.13
C GLU A 209 -23.55 31.67 -38.54
N ARG A 210 -24.08 30.45 -38.40
CA ARG A 210 -23.57 29.26 -39.09
C ARG A 210 -24.54 28.89 -40.21
N THR A 211 -24.03 28.95 -41.43
CA THR A 211 -24.66 28.43 -42.63
C THR A 211 -24.69 26.90 -42.64
N ASP A 212 -25.85 26.38 -43.01
CA ASP A 212 -26.18 24.97 -43.20
C ASP A 212 -25.29 24.28 -44.25
N SER A 213 -24.89 23.05 -43.97
CA SER A 213 -24.54 22.08 -45.01
C SER A 213 -24.91 20.64 -44.61
N GLY A 214 -25.92 20.12 -45.32
CA GLY A 214 -25.99 18.73 -45.81
C GLY A 214 -26.23 17.61 -44.80
N SER A 215 -27.49 17.16 -44.71
CA SER A 215 -27.86 15.86 -44.12
C SER A 215 -27.22 14.72 -44.91
N VAL A 216 -26.28 14.00 -44.29
CA VAL A 216 -25.80 12.71 -44.80
C VAL A 216 -26.86 11.66 -44.44
N ALA A 217 -27.42 11.01 -45.45
CA ALA A 217 -28.41 9.95 -45.29
C ALA A 217 -27.87 8.80 -44.43
N ASP A 218 -28.69 8.33 -43.49
CA ASP A 218 -28.39 7.20 -42.61
C ASP A 218 -28.15 5.91 -43.43
N LEU A 219 -26.93 5.39 -43.34
CA LEU A 219 -26.57 4.08 -43.91
C LEU A 219 -27.26 2.96 -43.10
N PRO A 220 -27.75 1.89 -43.75
CA PRO A 220 -28.41 0.78 -43.06
C PRO A 220 -27.47 0.12 -42.05
N ALA A 221 -28.04 -0.33 -40.91
CA ALA A 221 -27.31 -0.96 -39.82
C ALA A 221 -26.57 -2.24 -40.29
N GLN A 222 -25.29 -2.11 -40.61
CA GLN A 222 -24.42 -3.24 -40.96
C GLN A 222 -24.12 -4.08 -39.71
N LYS A 223 -24.27 -5.40 -39.82
CA LYS A 223 -23.93 -6.34 -38.74
C LYS A 223 -22.40 -6.42 -38.62
N GLU A 224 -21.84 -5.77 -37.62
CA GLU A 224 -20.40 -5.73 -37.37
C GLU A 224 -19.86 -7.14 -37.07
N THR A 225 -18.85 -7.58 -37.82
CA THR A 225 -18.08 -8.78 -37.51
C THR A 225 -16.74 -8.34 -36.93
N ILE A 226 -16.47 -8.69 -35.67
CA ILE A 226 -15.24 -8.31 -34.97
C ILE A 226 -14.17 -9.37 -35.26
N ILE A 227 -13.08 -8.97 -35.90
CA ILE A 227 -11.89 -9.80 -36.11
C ILE A 227 -10.78 -9.24 -35.22
N ARG A 228 -10.27 -10.06 -34.28
CA ARG A 228 -9.11 -9.69 -33.45
C ARG A 228 -7.85 -10.26 -34.10
N LEU A 229 -6.89 -9.39 -34.41
CA LEU A 229 -5.67 -9.78 -35.08
C LEU A 229 -4.50 -9.76 -34.09
N ILE A 230 -3.72 -10.85 -34.08
CA ILE A 230 -2.36 -10.85 -33.55
C ILE A 230 -1.46 -10.56 -34.74
N ILE A 231 -0.74 -9.45 -34.70
CA ILE A 231 0.25 -9.13 -35.73
C ILE A 231 1.58 -9.76 -35.29
N PRO A 232 2.15 -10.70 -36.06
CA PRO A 232 3.48 -11.24 -35.77
C PRO A 232 4.57 -10.16 -35.87
N ALA A 233 5.69 -10.40 -35.19
CA ALA A 233 6.83 -9.49 -35.25
C ALA A 233 7.32 -9.26 -36.69
N GLY A 234 7.29 -7.99 -37.12
CA GLY A 234 7.77 -7.57 -38.45
C GLY A 234 6.70 -7.54 -39.56
N GLN A 235 5.43 -7.74 -39.25
CA GLN A 235 4.33 -7.62 -40.24
C GLN A 235 3.56 -6.30 -40.08
N GLN A 236 3.07 -5.74 -41.20
CA GLN A 236 2.26 -4.51 -41.19
C GLN A 236 0.80 -4.82 -40.83
N ALA A 237 0.15 -3.87 -40.13
CA ALA A 237 -1.27 -3.92 -39.86
C ALA A 237 -2.08 -3.76 -41.16
N PRO A 238 -3.24 -4.43 -41.31
CA PRO A 238 -4.14 -4.16 -42.43
C PRO A 238 -4.62 -2.70 -42.38
N ALA A 239 -4.75 -2.07 -43.55
CA ALA A 239 -5.28 -0.71 -43.63
C ALA A 239 -6.72 -0.63 -43.06
N ASP A 240 -7.04 0.48 -42.37
CA ASP A 240 -8.35 0.72 -41.75
C ASP A 240 -9.50 0.90 -42.77
N ARG A 241 -9.19 0.91 -44.07
CA ARG A 241 -10.15 0.99 -45.17
C ARG A 241 -9.77 0.07 -46.31
N ASP A 242 -10.70 -0.80 -46.67
CA ASP A 242 -10.81 -1.30 -48.04
C ASP A 242 -11.92 -0.52 -48.73
N GLU A 243 -11.55 0.47 -49.55
CA GLU A 243 -12.51 1.33 -50.27
C GLU A 243 -13.30 0.57 -51.34
N THR A 244 -12.93 -0.67 -51.66
CA THR A 244 -13.58 -1.47 -52.71
C THR A 244 -14.72 -2.36 -52.21
N SER A 245 -14.80 -2.65 -50.89
CA SER A 245 -15.78 -3.61 -50.36
C SER A 245 -17.00 -3.00 -49.66
N GLY A 246 -17.05 -1.67 -49.49
CA GLY A 246 -18.15 -1.00 -48.75
C GLY A 246 -18.27 -1.42 -47.28
N LYS A 247 -17.25 -2.10 -46.74
CA LYS A 247 -17.17 -2.59 -45.36
C LYS A 247 -16.12 -1.79 -44.60
N ARG A 248 -16.49 -1.27 -43.42
CA ARG A 248 -15.54 -0.61 -42.52
C ARG A 248 -14.81 -1.68 -41.72
N VAL A 249 -13.51 -1.84 -41.97
CA VAL A 249 -12.64 -2.66 -41.13
C VAL A 249 -12.33 -1.84 -39.87
N ILE A 250 -12.55 -2.45 -38.71
CA ILE A 250 -12.25 -1.84 -37.42
C ILE A 250 -11.26 -2.75 -36.73
N ASN A 251 -10.03 -2.25 -36.59
CA ASN A 251 -8.93 -3.03 -36.03
C ASN A 251 -8.88 -2.82 -34.50
N SER A 252 -8.89 -3.93 -33.76
CA SER A 252 -8.42 -3.98 -32.38
C SER A 252 -7.17 -4.84 -32.32
N TYR A 253 -6.13 -4.33 -31.66
CA TYR A 253 -4.80 -4.93 -31.60
C TYR A 253 -4.60 -5.60 -30.25
N ILE A 254 -3.91 -6.74 -30.24
CA ILE A 254 -3.48 -7.37 -28.98
C ILE A 254 -2.08 -6.85 -28.65
N SER A 255 -1.89 -6.34 -27.43
CA SER A 255 -0.58 -5.92 -26.94
C SER A 255 0.39 -7.12 -26.95
N PRO A 256 1.59 -6.99 -27.55
CA PRO A 256 2.55 -8.10 -27.64
C PRO A 256 3.37 -8.28 -26.36
N HIS A 257 3.27 -7.35 -25.39
CA HIS A 257 4.14 -7.31 -24.23
C HIS A 257 3.75 -8.33 -23.18
N HIS A 258 4.76 -8.99 -22.63
CA HIS A 258 4.62 -9.71 -21.38
C HIS A 258 4.94 -8.78 -20.23
N ARG A 259 4.21 -8.90 -19.12
CA ARG A 259 4.47 -8.12 -17.90
C ARG A 259 4.30 -9.01 -16.69
N PHE A 260 5.28 -8.99 -15.81
CA PHE A 260 5.18 -9.52 -14.46
C PHE A 260 5.26 -8.35 -13.48
N TRP A 261 4.47 -8.40 -12.40
CA TRP A 261 4.59 -7.43 -11.32
C TRP A 261 4.34 -8.08 -9.96
N LEU A 262 4.98 -7.48 -8.95
CA LEU A 262 4.80 -7.78 -7.54
C LEU A 262 4.54 -6.47 -6.81
N MET A 263 3.50 -6.43 -5.99
CA MET A 263 3.20 -5.30 -5.12
C MET A 263 3.10 -5.80 -3.68
N PHE A 264 3.71 -5.06 -2.77
CA PHE A 264 3.70 -5.34 -1.35
C PHE A 264 3.24 -4.09 -0.60
N ASP A 265 2.16 -4.23 0.16
CA ASP A 265 1.57 -3.19 0.97
C ASP A 265 1.83 -3.48 2.44
N ASN A 266 2.15 -2.43 3.20
CA ASN A 266 2.33 -2.56 4.64
C ASN A 266 2.04 -1.23 5.35
N ASP A 267 1.45 -1.28 6.54
CA ASP A 267 1.19 -0.12 7.40
C ASP A 267 2.37 0.25 8.30
N ILE A 268 3.44 -0.57 8.36
CA ILE A 268 4.70 -0.23 9.05
C ILE A 268 5.32 1.07 8.55
N PHE A 269 5.11 1.42 7.27
CA PHE A 269 5.58 2.69 6.70
C PHE A 269 4.87 3.92 7.31
N SER A 270 3.80 3.71 8.07
CA SER A 270 3.03 4.72 8.79
C SER A 270 3.03 4.48 10.31
N ASN A 271 3.87 3.56 10.79
CA ASN A 271 4.07 3.22 12.20
C ASN A 271 2.78 2.77 12.93
N THR A 272 1.92 2.04 12.24
CA THR A 272 0.72 1.43 12.81
C THR A 272 0.61 -0.05 12.39
N ASP A 273 -0.06 -0.88 13.20
CA ASP A 273 -0.47 -2.26 12.88
C ASP A 273 -2.01 -2.34 13.01
N ARG A 274 -2.72 -1.63 12.13
CA ARG A 274 -4.17 -1.47 12.20
C ARG A 274 -4.80 -1.40 10.82
N TYR A 275 -6.07 -1.76 10.75
CA TYR A 275 -6.89 -1.63 9.55
C TYR A 275 -6.32 -2.45 8.40
N TYR A 276 -6.08 -1.86 7.24
CA TYR A 276 -5.38 -2.56 6.17
C TYR A 276 -3.89 -2.66 6.51
N THR A 277 -3.51 -3.79 7.11
CA THR A 277 -2.14 -3.98 7.63
C THR A 277 -1.17 -4.52 6.59
N ASN A 278 -1.66 -5.41 5.70
CA ASN A 278 -0.80 -6.06 4.73
C ASN A 278 -1.54 -6.44 3.46
N GLY A 279 -0.84 -6.31 2.34
CA GLY A 279 -1.31 -6.81 1.05
C GLY A 279 -0.17 -7.32 0.17
N VAL A 280 -0.46 -8.34 -0.60
CA VAL A 280 0.45 -8.89 -1.62
C VAL A 280 -0.33 -9.09 -2.91
N VAL A 281 0.19 -8.54 -4.00
CA VAL A 281 -0.34 -8.78 -5.34
C VAL A 281 0.78 -9.31 -6.23
N ILE A 282 0.55 -10.48 -6.81
CA ILE A 282 1.44 -11.06 -7.83
C ILE A 282 0.65 -11.13 -9.12
N GLY A 283 1.16 -10.56 -10.20
CA GLY A 283 0.43 -10.52 -11.45
C GLY A 283 1.26 -10.79 -12.69
N TYR A 284 0.57 -11.26 -13.72
CA TYR A 284 1.13 -11.60 -15.01
C TYR A 284 0.16 -11.24 -16.14
N SER A 285 0.70 -10.62 -17.19
CA SER A 285 0.00 -10.28 -18.43
C SER A 285 0.71 -10.95 -19.59
N ALA A 286 -0.06 -11.52 -20.51
CA ALA A 286 0.45 -12.09 -21.75
C ALA A 286 -0.53 -11.94 -22.92
N PRO A 287 -0.05 -11.78 -24.16
CA PRO A 287 -0.90 -11.57 -25.33
C PRO A 287 -1.94 -12.69 -25.52
N GLY A 288 -1.52 -13.94 -25.34
CA GLY A 288 -2.38 -15.12 -25.53
C GLY A 288 -3.58 -15.19 -24.60
N MET A 289 -3.56 -14.47 -23.47
CA MET A 289 -4.65 -14.46 -22.51
C MET A 289 -5.93 -13.84 -23.09
N VAL A 290 -5.82 -12.91 -24.04
CA VAL A 290 -6.97 -12.26 -24.70
C VAL A 290 -7.85 -13.27 -25.48
N ASN A 291 -7.33 -14.45 -25.76
CA ASN A 291 -8.06 -15.52 -26.45
C ASN A 291 -8.79 -16.48 -25.51
N LEU A 292 -8.65 -16.33 -24.19
CA LEU A 292 -9.35 -17.19 -23.23
C LEU A 292 -10.88 -16.96 -23.28
N PRO A 293 -11.70 -18.02 -23.08
CA PRO A 293 -13.16 -17.91 -23.14
C PRO A 293 -13.77 -16.88 -22.19
N VAL A 294 -13.14 -16.66 -21.04
CA VAL A 294 -13.57 -15.68 -20.02
C VAL A 294 -13.63 -14.25 -20.58
N ASN A 295 -12.86 -13.92 -21.63
CA ASN A 295 -12.91 -12.61 -22.27
C ASN A 295 -14.25 -12.27 -22.92
N ARG A 296 -15.14 -13.26 -23.12
CA ARG A 296 -16.52 -13.03 -23.57
C ARG A 296 -17.36 -12.26 -22.55
N LEU A 297 -16.98 -12.31 -21.28
CA LEU A 297 -17.61 -11.59 -20.17
C LEU A 297 -16.97 -10.23 -19.90
N MET A 298 -15.85 -9.93 -20.57
CA MET A 298 -15.09 -8.71 -20.34
C MET A 298 -15.63 -7.56 -21.20
N LEU A 299 -15.76 -6.38 -20.60
CA LEU A 299 -16.04 -5.16 -21.35
C LEU A 299 -14.78 -4.72 -22.09
N SER A 300 -14.97 -4.22 -23.31
CA SER A 300 -13.87 -3.81 -24.18
C SER A 300 -14.34 -2.72 -25.13
N LEU A 301 -13.43 -1.82 -25.50
CA LEU A 301 -13.67 -0.84 -26.55
C LEU A 301 -13.65 -1.60 -27.88
N ARG A 302 -14.80 -1.64 -28.55
CA ARG A 302 -15.00 -2.45 -29.78
C ARG A 302 -14.23 -1.92 -30.99
N ARG A 303 -13.69 -0.70 -30.92
CA ARG A 303 -13.12 -0.01 -32.06
C ARG A 303 -11.78 0.61 -31.69
N ASN A 304 -10.82 0.54 -32.63
CA ASN A 304 -9.57 1.27 -32.62
C ASN A 304 -8.87 1.20 -31.25
N SER A 305 -8.72 -0.03 -30.75
CA SER A 305 -8.27 -0.27 -29.38
C SER A 305 -7.10 -1.25 -29.28
N VAL A 306 -6.22 -1.03 -28.32
CA VAL A 306 -5.19 -1.98 -27.90
C VAL A 306 -5.70 -2.73 -26.67
N VAL A 307 -5.72 -4.05 -26.75
CA VAL A 307 -6.26 -4.94 -25.72
C VAL A 307 -5.14 -5.76 -25.09
N HIS A 308 -5.16 -5.88 -23.77
CA HIS A 308 -4.34 -6.83 -23.03
C HIS A 308 -5.15 -7.50 -21.93
N ALA A 309 -4.74 -8.70 -21.54
CA ALA A 309 -5.38 -9.46 -20.48
C ALA A 309 -4.33 -9.99 -19.50
N SER A 310 -4.75 -10.07 -18.25
CA SER A 310 -3.88 -10.38 -17.13
C SER A 310 -4.57 -11.24 -16.09
N ILE A 311 -3.76 -11.99 -15.34
CA ILE A 311 -4.18 -12.72 -14.14
C ILE A 311 -3.32 -12.27 -12.98
N SER A 312 -3.92 -12.16 -11.80
CA SER A 312 -3.19 -11.79 -10.58
C SER A 312 -3.76 -12.51 -9.36
N LEU A 313 -2.89 -12.86 -8.44
CA LEU A 313 -3.24 -13.36 -7.11
C LEU A 313 -3.18 -12.18 -6.13
N HIS A 314 -4.25 -12.00 -5.37
CA HIS A 314 -4.40 -10.95 -4.38
C HIS A 314 -4.57 -11.59 -3.01
N HIS A 315 -3.75 -11.15 -2.05
CA HIS A 315 -3.89 -11.48 -0.64
C HIS A 315 -3.92 -10.19 0.16
N ALA A 316 -4.85 -10.07 1.12
CA ALA A 316 -4.95 -8.93 2.01
C ALA A 316 -5.26 -9.38 3.44
N MET A 317 -4.80 -8.61 4.42
CA MET A 317 -5.06 -8.81 5.84
C MET A 317 -5.57 -7.51 6.47
N PHE A 318 -6.58 -7.67 7.32
CA PHE A 318 -7.24 -6.58 8.02
C PHE A 318 -7.28 -6.86 9.52
N THR A 319 -6.93 -5.87 10.32
CA THR A 319 -6.85 -5.97 11.79
C THR A 319 -7.60 -4.82 12.47
N PRO A 320 -8.19 -5.01 13.66
CA PRO A 320 -8.73 -3.92 14.46
C PRO A 320 -7.68 -2.85 14.78
N PHE A 321 -8.07 -1.77 15.43
CA PHE A 321 -7.16 -0.70 15.86
C PHE A 321 -5.98 -1.19 16.71
N THR A 322 -6.16 -2.29 17.45
CA THR A 322 -5.10 -2.96 18.21
C THR A 322 -5.16 -4.47 18.05
N THR A 323 -4.00 -5.10 17.98
CA THR A 323 -3.82 -6.56 17.87
C THR A 323 -3.49 -7.25 19.19
N LYS A 324 -3.50 -6.51 20.32
CA LYS A 324 -3.06 -7.01 21.64
C LYS A 324 -4.21 -7.57 22.48
N THR A 325 -5.01 -6.69 23.09
CA THR A 325 -6.18 -7.06 23.91
C THR A 325 -7.20 -5.93 23.90
N PRO A 326 -8.51 -6.20 23.96
CA PRO A 326 -9.18 -7.52 23.93
C PRO A 326 -9.12 -8.24 22.55
N PRO A 327 -9.43 -9.55 22.46
CA PRO A 327 -9.41 -10.30 21.20
C PRO A 327 -10.48 -9.85 20.19
N ILE A 328 -11.56 -9.22 20.67
CA ILE A 328 -12.59 -8.57 19.86
C ILE A 328 -12.66 -7.14 20.34
N LEU A 329 -12.60 -6.19 19.40
CA LEU A 329 -12.82 -4.79 19.70
C LEU A 329 -14.19 -4.39 19.14
N ILE A 330 -15.15 -4.23 20.04
CA ILE A 330 -16.52 -3.80 19.70
C ILE A 330 -16.46 -2.39 19.11
N ASP A 331 -17.33 -2.15 18.14
CA ASP A 331 -17.43 -0.94 17.32
C ASP A 331 -16.18 -0.65 16.44
N ASP A 332 -15.25 -1.60 16.35
CA ASP A 332 -14.11 -1.55 15.43
C ASP A 332 -14.28 -2.57 14.29
N ARG A 333 -13.37 -2.58 13.32
CA ARG A 333 -13.40 -3.59 12.26
C ARG A 333 -13.03 -4.98 12.82
N PRO A 334 -13.67 -6.05 12.31
CA PRO A 334 -13.26 -7.41 12.63
C PRO A 334 -11.92 -7.75 11.98
N TYR A 335 -11.26 -8.80 12.49
CA TYR A 335 -10.19 -9.45 11.75
C TYR A 335 -10.74 -10.01 10.44
N ALA A 336 -10.02 -9.85 9.35
CA ALA A 336 -10.37 -10.47 8.07
C ALA A 336 -9.13 -10.72 7.23
N SER A 337 -9.22 -11.70 6.34
CA SER A 337 -8.23 -11.90 5.29
C SER A 337 -8.92 -12.36 4.02
N THR A 338 -8.39 -11.94 2.87
CA THR A 338 -8.94 -12.31 1.56
C THR A 338 -7.84 -12.89 0.69
N LEU A 339 -8.14 -13.93 -0.07
CA LEU A 339 -7.24 -14.55 -1.04
C LEU A 339 -8.04 -14.86 -2.31
N PHE A 340 -7.71 -14.21 -3.42
CA PHE A 340 -8.44 -14.42 -4.68
C PHE A 340 -7.57 -14.24 -5.92
N LEU A 341 -7.99 -14.89 -7.00
CA LEU A 341 -7.49 -14.65 -8.33
C LEU A 341 -8.37 -13.60 -9.02
N ARG A 342 -7.72 -12.59 -9.60
CA ARG A 342 -8.33 -11.61 -10.48
C ARG A 342 -7.91 -11.88 -11.91
N TYR A 343 -8.88 -12.10 -12.78
CA TYR A 343 -8.69 -12.05 -14.23
C TYR A 343 -9.20 -10.72 -14.75
N SER A 344 -8.38 -9.99 -15.51
CA SER A 344 -8.73 -8.66 -16.03
C SER A 344 -8.43 -8.53 -17.51
N GLN A 345 -9.27 -7.78 -18.22
CA GLN A 345 -9.00 -7.33 -19.59
C GLN A 345 -9.07 -5.81 -19.64
N THR A 346 -8.06 -5.20 -20.23
CA THR A 346 -7.96 -3.76 -20.46
C THR A 346 -7.99 -3.48 -21.94
N SER A 347 -8.74 -2.46 -22.34
CA SER A 347 -8.88 -1.99 -23.71
C SER A 347 -8.64 -0.48 -23.76
N GLU A 348 -7.76 -0.04 -24.66
CA GLU A 348 -7.26 1.33 -24.71
C GLU A 348 -7.46 1.92 -26.10
N ASP A 349 -8.15 3.06 -26.21
CA ASP A 349 -8.27 3.82 -27.45
C ASP A 349 -7.52 5.15 -27.29
N ALA A 350 -6.42 5.28 -28.03
CA ALA A 350 -5.57 6.46 -27.99
C ALA A 350 -6.16 7.70 -28.67
N LEU A 351 -7.10 7.53 -29.61
CA LEU A 351 -7.74 8.63 -30.31
C LEU A 351 -8.77 9.30 -29.39
N SER A 352 -9.60 8.50 -28.74
CA SER A 352 -10.54 9.01 -27.75
C SER A 352 -9.89 9.29 -26.40
N GLY A 353 -8.70 8.75 -26.12
CA GLY A 353 -8.05 8.85 -24.81
C GLY A 353 -8.84 8.09 -23.73
N ILE A 354 -9.52 7.01 -24.10
CA ILE A 354 -10.34 6.21 -23.19
C ILE A 354 -9.65 4.87 -22.92
N ARG A 355 -9.66 4.44 -21.66
CA ARG A 355 -9.31 3.10 -21.23
C ARG A 355 -10.49 2.47 -20.50
N VAL A 356 -10.82 1.23 -20.82
CA VAL A 356 -11.79 0.41 -20.10
C VAL A 356 -11.10 -0.83 -19.60
N THR A 357 -11.18 -1.08 -18.30
CA THR A 357 -10.72 -2.31 -17.67
C THR A 357 -11.91 -2.99 -17.02
N SER A 358 -12.14 -4.27 -17.33
CA SER A 358 -13.09 -5.10 -16.60
C SER A 358 -12.38 -6.29 -15.97
N SER A 359 -12.86 -6.74 -14.81
CA SER A 359 -12.27 -7.89 -14.12
C SER A 359 -13.31 -8.77 -13.43
N ILE A 360 -12.96 -10.04 -13.28
CA ILE A 360 -13.64 -11.01 -12.44
C ILE A 360 -12.67 -11.46 -11.36
N ASP A 361 -13.15 -11.48 -10.12
CA ASP A 361 -12.42 -11.98 -8.96
C ASP A 361 -13.08 -13.28 -8.48
N ALA A 362 -12.27 -14.28 -8.16
CA ALA A 362 -12.72 -15.55 -7.59
C ALA A 362 -11.77 -16.03 -6.50
N GLY A 363 -12.29 -16.31 -5.31
CA GLY A 363 -11.47 -16.74 -4.18
C GLY A 363 -12.25 -16.89 -2.89
N VAL A 364 -11.61 -16.58 -1.77
CA VAL A 364 -12.16 -16.73 -0.42
C VAL A 364 -11.85 -15.54 0.48
N ILE A 365 -12.73 -15.31 1.45
CA ILE A 365 -12.50 -14.48 2.64
C ILE A 365 -12.52 -15.40 3.87
N GLY A 366 -11.79 -15.03 4.93
CA GLY A 366 -11.77 -15.72 6.22
C GLY A 366 -10.50 -16.55 6.44
N ASP A 367 -10.57 -17.54 7.33
CA ASP A 367 -9.44 -18.39 7.72
C ASP A 367 -8.79 -19.13 6.53
N ALA A 368 -9.59 -19.50 5.52
CA ALA A 368 -9.13 -20.12 4.28
C ALA A 368 -8.23 -19.18 3.44
N ALA A 369 -8.24 -17.87 3.70
CA ALA A 369 -7.33 -16.92 3.09
C ALA A 369 -5.95 -16.88 3.76
N LEU A 370 -5.74 -17.61 4.87
CA LEU A 370 -4.47 -17.83 5.54
C LEU A 370 -3.85 -16.60 6.25
N GLY A 371 -4.61 -15.52 6.46
CA GLY A 371 -4.11 -14.31 7.11
C GLY A 371 -3.48 -14.55 8.49
N ARG A 372 -4.16 -15.33 9.35
CA ARG A 372 -3.62 -15.73 10.66
C ARG A 372 -2.25 -16.39 10.56
N TYR A 373 -2.10 -17.34 9.64
CA TYR A 373 -0.84 -18.07 9.45
C TYR A 373 0.28 -17.13 9.02
N PHE A 374 0.00 -16.25 8.04
CA PHE A 374 1.01 -15.32 7.52
C PHE A 374 1.44 -14.27 8.55
N GLN A 375 0.50 -13.62 9.24
CA GLN A 375 0.84 -12.61 10.23
C GLN A 375 1.63 -13.21 11.40
N LYS A 376 1.20 -14.37 11.92
CA LYS A 376 1.94 -15.09 12.98
C LYS A 376 3.33 -15.50 12.53
N SER A 377 3.51 -15.95 11.28
CA SER A 377 4.82 -16.33 10.76
C SER A 377 5.79 -15.16 10.69
N VAL A 378 5.30 -13.98 10.27
CA VAL A 378 6.12 -12.76 10.23
C VAL A 378 6.45 -12.28 11.65
N HIS A 379 5.49 -12.22 12.55
CA HIS A 379 5.71 -11.79 13.94
C HIS A 379 6.64 -12.75 14.70
N ALA A 380 6.54 -14.07 14.47
CA ALA A 380 7.46 -15.05 15.05
C ALA A 380 8.91 -14.90 14.57
N THR A 381 9.11 -14.31 13.38
CA THR A 381 10.44 -14.11 12.80
C THR A 381 11.07 -12.77 13.22
N VAL A 382 10.27 -11.82 13.72
CA VAL A 382 10.71 -10.48 14.12
C VAL A 382 10.63 -10.34 15.65
N PRO A 383 11.76 -10.38 16.39
CA PRO A 383 11.78 -10.51 17.87
C PRO A 383 11.11 -9.38 18.66
N THR A 384 10.82 -8.24 18.03
CA THR A 384 10.26 -7.05 18.68
C THR A 384 8.74 -6.95 18.58
N ASN A 385 8.08 -7.88 17.88
CA ASN A 385 6.64 -7.82 17.65
C ASN A 385 5.89 -8.80 18.56
N ASP A 386 4.93 -8.29 19.32
CA ASP A 386 4.01 -9.12 20.10
C ASP A 386 3.17 -10.01 19.15
N GLU A 387 2.80 -11.21 19.61
CA GLU A 387 1.92 -12.11 18.84
C GLU A 387 0.50 -11.50 18.76
N PRO A 388 -0.09 -11.39 17.55
CA PRO A 388 -1.44 -10.85 17.40
C PRO A 388 -2.47 -11.81 18.00
N VAL A 389 -3.31 -11.30 18.90
CA VAL A 389 -4.42 -12.01 19.54
C VAL A 389 -5.74 -11.55 18.90
N GLY A 390 -6.63 -12.49 18.56
CA GLY A 390 -7.97 -12.16 18.05
C GLY A 390 -8.32 -12.79 16.70
N TRP A 391 -7.35 -13.37 15.98
CA TRP A 391 -7.61 -14.06 14.70
C TRP A 391 -8.66 -15.19 14.76
N GLU A 392 -8.93 -15.75 15.93
CA GLU A 392 -10.00 -16.74 16.13
C GLU A 392 -11.41 -16.15 15.96
N THR A 393 -11.49 -14.82 15.97
CA THR A 393 -12.73 -14.04 15.88
C THR A 393 -12.90 -13.38 14.51
N GLN A 394 -12.00 -13.71 13.56
CA GLN A 394 -12.06 -13.19 12.20
C GLN A 394 -13.38 -13.53 11.49
N ILE A 395 -13.69 -12.75 10.46
CA ILE A 395 -14.76 -13.07 9.51
C ILE A 395 -14.61 -14.52 9.03
N ARG A 396 -15.71 -15.28 9.09
CA ARG A 396 -15.71 -16.70 8.72
C ARG A 396 -15.57 -16.89 7.22
N ASN A 397 -15.21 -18.13 6.87
CA ASN A 397 -15.00 -18.53 5.49
C ASN A 397 -16.23 -18.25 4.63
N ASP A 398 -16.01 -17.53 3.53
CA ASP A 398 -17.01 -17.33 2.50
C ASP A 398 -16.37 -17.17 1.11
N LEU A 399 -17.17 -17.32 0.06
CA LEU A 399 -16.75 -17.21 -1.33
C LEU A 399 -16.64 -15.75 -1.76
N VAL A 400 -15.52 -15.42 -2.40
CA VAL A 400 -15.31 -14.13 -3.09
C VAL A 400 -15.62 -14.30 -4.57
N LEU A 401 -16.61 -13.56 -5.05
CA LEU A 401 -16.99 -13.42 -6.45
C LEU A 401 -17.33 -11.96 -6.72
N ASN A 402 -16.45 -11.23 -7.41
CA ASN A 402 -16.70 -9.85 -7.82
C ASN A 402 -16.59 -9.68 -9.33
N TYR A 403 -17.38 -8.74 -9.86
CA TYR A 403 -17.18 -8.15 -11.17
C TYR A 403 -16.93 -6.66 -11.03
N SER A 404 -15.84 -6.18 -11.64
CA SER A 404 -15.45 -4.77 -11.58
C SER A 404 -15.27 -4.18 -12.97
N VAL A 405 -15.58 -2.90 -13.11
CA VAL A 405 -15.35 -2.10 -14.30
C VAL A 405 -14.71 -0.78 -13.88
N ASN A 406 -13.61 -0.41 -14.53
CA ASN A 406 -12.95 0.88 -14.41
C ASN A 406 -12.91 1.55 -15.79
N LEU A 407 -13.43 2.76 -15.87
CA LEU A 407 -13.40 3.62 -17.04
C LEU A 407 -12.47 4.80 -16.74
N GLN A 408 -11.44 4.97 -17.56
CA GLN A 408 -10.48 6.07 -17.49
C GLN A 408 -10.59 6.93 -18.74
N LYS A 409 -10.59 8.26 -18.56
CA LYS A 409 -10.57 9.27 -19.61
C LYS A 409 -9.37 10.19 -19.41
N GLN A 410 -8.49 10.25 -20.40
CA GLN A 410 -7.40 11.22 -20.44
C GLN A 410 -7.96 12.62 -20.65
N LEU A 411 -7.74 13.50 -19.67
CA LEU A 411 -8.16 14.90 -19.70
C LEU A 411 -7.05 15.80 -20.24
N LEU A 412 -5.80 15.48 -19.90
CA LEU A 412 -4.62 16.23 -20.32
C LEU A 412 -3.50 15.27 -20.71
N LYS A 413 -2.83 15.60 -21.82
CA LYS A 413 -1.68 14.86 -22.34
C LYS A 413 -0.59 15.82 -22.79
N ASN A 414 0.48 15.89 -22.02
CA ASN A 414 1.69 16.64 -22.33
C ASN A 414 2.91 15.71 -22.30
N LYS A 415 4.05 16.18 -22.83
CA LYS A 415 5.31 15.40 -22.85
C LYS A 415 5.77 14.91 -21.46
N ASN A 416 5.42 15.66 -20.43
CA ASN A 416 5.89 15.48 -19.06
C ASN A 416 4.78 15.39 -18.01
N ALA A 417 3.51 15.41 -18.45
CA ALA A 417 2.38 15.37 -17.53
C ALA A 417 1.16 14.75 -18.21
N GLU A 418 0.43 13.91 -17.49
CA GLU A 418 -0.86 13.38 -17.90
C GLU A 418 -1.84 13.46 -16.74
N ILE A 419 -3.11 13.76 -17.05
CA ILE A 419 -4.20 13.76 -16.07
C ILE A 419 -5.32 12.89 -16.63
N TYR A 420 -5.87 12.05 -15.77
CA TYR A 420 -6.95 11.13 -16.05
C TYR A 420 -8.09 11.38 -15.08
N ALA A 421 -9.33 11.44 -15.56
CA ALA A 421 -10.49 11.18 -14.73
C ALA A 421 -10.83 9.70 -14.83
N HIS A 422 -11.31 9.11 -13.74
CA HIS A 422 -11.78 7.73 -13.76
C HIS A 422 -13.10 7.57 -13.00
N GLY A 423 -13.86 6.56 -13.39
CA GLY A 423 -15.00 6.04 -12.67
C GLY A 423 -14.87 4.53 -12.55
N GLU A 424 -15.24 3.98 -11.40
CA GLU A 424 -15.25 2.54 -11.17
C GLU A 424 -16.57 2.07 -10.57
N ALA A 425 -16.92 0.82 -10.85
CA ALA A 425 -18.02 0.12 -10.21
C ALA A 425 -17.60 -1.32 -9.96
N THR A 426 -17.89 -1.82 -8.77
CA THR A 426 -17.68 -3.21 -8.38
C THR A 426 -18.96 -3.74 -7.77
N LEU A 427 -19.35 -4.94 -8.17
CA LEU A 427 -20.49 -5.66 -7.63
C LEU A 427 -20.07 -7.10 -7.35
N GLY A 428 -20.39 -7.58 -6.16
CA GLY A 428 -20.07 -8.95 -5.78
C GLY A 428 -20.17 -9.22 -4.30
N THR A 429 -19.61 -10.36 -3.90
CA THR A 429 -19.73 -10.90 -2.54
C THR A 429 -18.61 -10.44 -1.62
N LEU A 430 -17.54 -9.86 -2.15
CA LEU A 430 -16.52 -9.19 -1.33
C LEU A 430 -16.83 -7.71 -1.15
N GLN A 431 -17.21 -7.03 -2.23
CA GLN A 431 -17.51 -5.60 -2.21
C GLN A 431 -18.60 -5.22 -3.21
N THR A 432 -19.45 -4.27 -2.82
CA THR A 432 -20.34 -3.53 -3.72
C THR A 432 -20.05 -2.05 -3.54
N ARG A 433 -19.50 -1.41 -4.56
CA ARG A 433 -19.11 0.01 -4.49
C ARG A 433 -19.11 0.67 -5.87
N ALA A 434 -19.21 1.99 -5.87
CA ALA A 434 -18.92 2.82 -7.03
C ALA A 434 -17.92 3.91 -6.63
N GLY A 435 -17.04 4.31 -7.53
CA GLY A 435 -16.00 5.29 -7.26
C GLY A 435 -15.80 6.24 -8.43
N MET A 436 -15.30 7.43 -8.14
CA MET A 436 -14.83 8.37 -9.15
C MET A 436 -13.63 9.16 -8.62
N GLY A 437 -12.71 9.48 -9.52
CA GLY A 437 -11.46 10.11 -9.11
C GLY A 437 -10.69 10.73 -10.25
N ILE A 438 -9.54 11.30 -9.87
CA ILE A 438 -8.58 11.90 -10.78
C ILE A 438 -7.19 11.35 -10.43
N ASP A 439 -6.46 10.94 -11.46
CA ASP A 439 -5.05 10.57 -11.37
C ASP A 439 -4.21 11.54 -12.18
N ALA A 440 -3.04 11.88 -11.67
CA ALA A 440 -2.05 12.69 -12.34
C ALA A 440 -0.69 12.00 -12.29
N ILE A 441 0.05 12.12 -13.40
CA ILE A 441 1.42 11.65 -13.52
C ILE A 441 2.26 12.80 -14.05
N ALA A 442 3.43 13.04 -13.46
CA ALA A 442 4.37 14.05 -13.94
C ALA A 442 5.81 13.52 -13.91
N GLY A 443 6.60 13.78 -14.96
CA GLY A 443 7.98 13.33 -15.05
C GLY A 443 8.45 13.05 -16.47
N LEU A 444 9.35 12.08 -16.60
CA LEU A 444 9.84 11.55 -17.87
C LEU A 444 9.29 10.13 -18.04
N PHE A 445 8.27 9.95 -18.87
CA PHE A 445 7.66 8.63 -19.04
C PHE A 445 7.13 8.46 -20.46
N ILE A 446 6.75 7.22 -20.80
CA ILE A 446 6.01 6.93 -22.02
C ILE A 446 4.51 7.10 -21.70
N PRO A 447 3.73 7.78 -22.57
CA PRO A 447 2.30 8.02 -22.35
C PRO A 447 1.54 6.78 -21.87
N GLY A 448 0.66 6.98 -20.88
CA GLY A 448 -0.05 5.90 -20.20
C GLY A 448 -0.98 5.10 -21.10
N ILE A 449 -1.64 5.75 -22.07
CA ILE A 449 -2.49 5.09 -23.08
C ILE A 449 -1.63 4.66 -24.28
N THR A 450 -1.68 3.37 -24.60
CA THR A 450 -0.95 2.79 -25.74
C THR A 450 -1.50 3.33 -27.05
N ARG A 451 -0.64 3.93 -27.87
CA ARG A 451 -1.03 4.43 -29.19
C ARG A 451 -1.41 3.27 -30.11
N LEU A 452 -2.37 3.51 -30.98
CA LEU A 452 -2.62 2.59 -32.09
C LEU A 452 -1.38 2.59 -32.98
N PRO A 453 -0.87 1.41 -33.35
CA PRO A 453 0.26 1.34 -34.26
C PRO A 453 -0.17 1.78 -35.66
N MET A 454 0.59 2.67 -36.30
CA MET A 454 0.55 2.82 -37.76
C MET A 454 1.37 1.69 -38.42
N ASP A 455 2.34 1.12 -37.69
CA ASP A 455 3.13 -0.06 -38.05
C ASP A 455 3.49 -0.88 -36.78
N TYR A 456 3.77 -2.19 -36.89
CA TYR A 456 4.03 -3.07 -35.73
C TYR A 456 5.25 -2.62 -34.89
N SER A 457 6.24 -2.01 -35.52
CA SER A 457 7.39 -1.40 -34.86
C SER A 457 7.00 -0.32 -33.84
N GLU A 458 5.81 0.28 -33.97
CA GLU A 458 5.28 1.29 -33.05
C GLU A 458 4.50 0.70 -31.86
N LEU A 459 4.08 -0.58 -31.91
CA LEU A 459 3.62 -1.31 -30.72
C LEU A 459 4.76 -1.54 -29.72
N GLN A 460 5.99 -1.54 -30.21
CA GLN A 460 7.19 -1.37 -29.38
C GLN A 460 7.31 0.12 -29.06
N GLN A 461 6.52 0.59 -28.09
CA GLN A 461 6.57 1.96 -27.58
C GLN A 461 8.01 2.50 -27.58
N VAL A 462 8.22 3.71 -28.14
CA VAL A 462 9.52 4.41 -28.18
C VAL A 462 10.28 4.16 -26.88
N GLN A 463 11.29 3.31 -26.94
CA GLN A 463 12.00 2.88 -25.74
C GLN A 463 12.78 4.07 -25.20
N ARG A 464 12.20 4.74 -24.21
CA ARG A 464 13.02 5.50 -23.27
C ARG A 464 13.70 4.50 -22.37
N ASP A 465 15.03 4.50 -22.41
CA ASP A 465 15.85 3.72 -21.48
C ASP A 465 15.45 4.04 -20.03
N TRP A 466 15.22 5.32 -19.73
CA TRP A 466 14.77 5.78 -18.42
C TRP A 466 13.37 6.37 -18.44
N GLN A 467 12.58 5.93 -17.47
CA GLN A 467 11.32 6.55 -17.12
C GLN A 467 11.31 6.80 -15.61
N TYR A 468 10.83 7.95 -15.17
CA TYR A 468 10.70 8.29 -13.76
C TYR A 468 9.73 9.45 -13.58
N GLY A 469 9.18 9.56 -12.39
CA GLY A 469 8.29 10.65 -12.08
C GLY A 469 7.54 10.45 -10.78
N ILE A 470 6.57 11.33 -10.60
CA ILE A 470 5.61 11.29 -9.51
C ILE A 470 4.26 10.87 -10.08
N ARG A 471 3.50 10.12 -9.29
CA ARG A 471 2.11 9.77 -9.56
C ARG A 471 1.29 10.09 -8.32
N GLY A 472 0.07 10.56 -8.52
CA GLY A 472 -0.84 10.75 -7.40
C GLY A 472 -2.26 10.93 -7.88
N GLY A 473 -3.19 10.89 -6.95
CA GLY A 473 -4.60 10.94 -7.27
C GLY A 473 -5.48 10.88 -6.05
N LEU A 474 -6.73 11.23 -6.28
CA LEU A 474 -7.81 11.33 -5.30
C LEU A 474 -9.03 10.62 -5.87
N GLU A 475 -9.69 9.83 -5.04
CA GLU A 475 -10.88 9.06 -5.38
C GLU A 475 -11.92 9.19 -4.26
N PHE A 476 -13.18 9.30 -4.65
CA PHE A 476 -14.33 9.23 -3.75
C PHE A 476 -15.12 7.97 -4.05
N ARG A 477 -15.39 7.18 -3.02
CA ARG A 477 -16.07 5.88 -3.11
C ARG A 477 -17.40 5.93 -2.37
N LEU A 478 -18.45 5.48 -3.03
CA LEU A 478 -19.74 5.15 -2.44
C LEU A 478 -19.77 3.65 -2.11
N ILE A 479 -19.85 3.32 -0.83
CA ILE A 479 -19.77 1.94 -0.32
C ILE A 479 -21.18 1.40 -0.06
N GLY A 480 -21.60 0.43 -0.87
CA GLY A 480 -22.84 -0.31 -0.67
C GLY A 480 -22.66 -1.48 0.29
N TYR A 481 -21.56 -2.22 0.16
CA TYR A 481 -21.27 -3.38 0.99
C TYR A 481 -19.77 -3.69 0.99
N ASP A 482 -19.25 -4.11 2.14
CA ASP A 482 -17.89 -4.61 2.31
C ASP A 482 -17.85 -5.82 3.26
N ALA A 483 -17.53 -7.00 2.72
CA ALA A 483 -17.50 -8.24 3.50
C ALA A 483 -16.38 -8.28 4.55
N THR A 484 -15.31 -7.49 4.39
CA THR A 484 -14.23 -7.39 5.39
C THR A 484 -14.65 -6.65 6.65
N LEU A 485 -15.74 -5.87 6.57
CA LEU A 485 -16.34 -5.17 7.70
C LEU A 485 -17.63 -5.86 8.16
N GLN A 486 -18.46 -6.30 7.22
CA GLN A 486 -19.83 -6.74 7.45
C GLN A 486 -20.02 -8.26 7.46
N GLY A 487 -18.97 -9.04 7.20
CA GLY A 487 -19.05 -10.50 7.04
C GLY A 487 -19.57 -10.92 5.67
N GLY A 488 -19.42 -12.20 5.33
CA GLY A 488 -19.73 -12.75 3.99
C GLY A 488 -21.22 -12.84 3.64
N VAL A 489 -21.54 -12.91 2.34
CA VAL A 489 -22.92 -12.94 1.81
C VAL A 489 -23.59 -14.32 1.97
N PHE A 490 -22.85 -15.41 1.77
CA PHE A 490 -23.38 -16.77 1.86
C PHE A 490 -23.21 -17.36 3.26
N ASN A 491 -22.22 -16.89 4.03
CA ASN A 491 -21.97 -17.30 5.40
C ASN A 491 -22.04 -16.11 6.37
N ASN A 492 -23.14 -16.03 7.11
CA ASN A 492 -23.42 -14.96 8.07
C ASN A 492 -23.11 -15.35 9.53
N ASP A 493 -22.51 -16.51 9.78
CA ASP A 493 -22.21 -17.00 11.14
C ASP A 493 -20.90 -16.39 11.66
N ASN A 494 -20.82 -15.07 11.72
CA ASN A 494 -19.64 -14.34 12.21
C ASN A 494 -19.77 -14.07 13.72
N ILE A 495 -18.67 -14.23 14.46
CA ILE A 495 -18.65 -13.90 15.91
C ILE A 495 -18.90 -12.40 16.10
N TYR A 496 -18.28 -11.59 15.23
CA TYR A 496 -18.39 -10.14 15.24
C TYR A 496 -18.23 -9.61 13.81
N ALA A 497 -19.10 -8.67 13.45
CA ALA A 497 -19.11 -7.95 12.19
C ALA A 497 -19.90 -6.66 12.36
N LEU A 498 -19.55 -5.63 11.61
CA LEU A 498 -20.22 -4.34 11.63
C LEU A 498 -21.57 -4.40 10.88
N LYS A 499 -22.55 -3.71 11.43
CA LYS A 499 -23.89 -3.56 10.85
C LYS A 499 -23.88 -2.54 9.71
N PRO A 500 -24.84 -2.62 8.79
CA PRO A 500 -24.93 -1.68 7.67
C PRO A 500 -25.00 -0.20 8.08
N ASP A 501 -25.60 0.12 9.23
CA ASP A 501 -25.70 1.49 9.72
C ASP A 501 -24.42 2.00 10.39
N GLU A 502 -23.44 1.12 10.65
CA GLU A 502 -22.12 1.48 11.22
C GLU A 502 -21.10 1.81 10.12
N ILE A 503 -21.39 1.46 8.87
CA ILE A 503 -20.49 1.67 7.72
C ILE A 503 -20.55 3.13 7.22
N GLU A 504 -19.38 3.70 6.94
CA GLU A 504 -19.29 4.98 6.25
C GLU A 504 -19.55 4.78 4.76
N ARG A 505 -20.62 5.40 4.28
CA ARG A 505 -21.07 5.22 2.90
C ARG A 505 -20.23 6.00 1.91
N MET A 506 -19.50 7.01 2.36
CA MET A 506 -18.63 7.82 1.52
C MET A 506 -17.20 7.79 2.07
N VAL A 507 -16.30 7.24 1.29
CA VAL A 507 -14.88 7.10 1.66
C VAL A 507 -14.03 7.85 0.65
N ALA A 508 -13.15 8.73 1.14
CA ALA A 508 -12.15 9.40 0.32
C ALA A 508 -10.83 8.62 0.40
N ALA A 509 -10.23 8.37 -0.75
CA ALA A 509 -8.93 7.71 -0.87
C ALA A 509 -7.96 8.62 -1.62
N MET A 510 -6.72 8.69 -1.16
CA MET A 510 -5.65 9.40 -1.87
C MET A 510 -4.43 8.50 -1.98
N HIS A 511 -3.66 8.72 -3.04
CA HIS A 511 -2.37 8.11 -3.19
C HIS A 511 -1.36 9.09 -3.76
N LEU A 512 -0.12 8.97 -3.33
CA LEU A 512 1.01 9.75 -3.82
C LEU A 512 2.24 8.87 -3.83
N GLY A 513 2.96 8.82 -4.94
CA GLY A 513 4.10 7.95 -5.09
C GLY A 513 5.10 8.43 -6.12
N ILE A 514 6.25 7.79 -6.10
CA ILE A 514 7.33 7.95 -7.07
C ILE A 514 7.53 6.63 -7.81
N PHE A 515 7.97 6.72 -9.06
CA PHE A 515 8.35 5.55 -9.84
C PHE A 515 9.64 5.81 -10.60
N ALA A 516 10.36 4.74 -10.88
CA ALA A 516 11.50 4.72 -11.77
C ALA A 516 11.49 3.40 -12.54
N ARG A 517 11.82 3.46 -13.82
CA ARG A 517 11.92 2.31 -14.71
C ARG A 517 13.14 2.47 -15.60
N TYR A 518 13.96 1.43 -15.63
CA TYR A 518 15.07 1.30 -16.55
C TYR A 518 14.80 0.13 -17.48
N ARG A 519 14.53 0.43 -18.76
CA ARG A 519 14.16 -0.55 -19.79
C ARG A 519 13.00 -1.44 -19.32
N LYS A 520 13.29 -2.72 -19.09
CA LYS A 520 12.35 -3.77 -18.72
C LYS A 520 11.95 -3.73 -17.24
N LEU A 521 12.81 -3.19 -16.37
CA LEU A 521 12.64 -3.22 -14.92
C LEU A 521 12.05 -1.89 -14.41
N GLY A 522 11.06 -1.99 -13.54
CA GLY A 522 10.43 -0.86 -12.87
C GLY A 522 10.35 -1.06 -11.36
N ILE A 523 10.46 0.03 -10.62
CA ILE A 523 10.20 0.13 -9.19
C ILE A 523 9.27 1.31 -8.92
N SER A 524 8.40 1.16 -7.94
CA SER A 524 7.54 2.23 -7.46
C SER A 524 7.38 2.18 -5.95
N ILE A 525 7.22 3.35 -5.34
CA ILE A 525 6.97 3.51 -3.92
C ILE A 525 5.81 4.50 -3.79
N SER A 526 4.74 4.11 -3.11
CA SER A 526 3.56 4.96 -2.95
C SER A 526 3.09 4.96 -1.51
N GLN A 527 2.57 6.10 -1.05
CA GLN A 527 1.85 6.27 0.20
C GLN A 527 0.36 6.41 -0.13
N TYR A 528 -0.47 5.71 0.61
CA TYR A 528 -1.92 5.79 0.53
C TYR A 528 -2.50 6.44 1.79
N TYR A 529 -3.64 7.06 1.60
CA TYR A 529 -4.52 7.60 2.63
C TYR A 529 -5.94 7.14 2.37
N LEU A 530 -6.66 6.83 3.44
CA LEU A 530 -8.07 6.49 3.41
C LEU A 530 -8.78 7.20 4.57
N SER A 531 -9.91 7.84 4.29
CA SER A 531 -10.81 8.32 5.33
C SER A 531 -11.42 7.15 6.10
N PRO A 532 -12.07 7.38 7.26
CA PRO A 532 -12.78 6.32 7.99
C PRO A 532 -13.71 5.49 7.08
N GLU A 533 -13.69 4.16 7.27
CA GLU A 533 -14.55 3.20 6.53
C GLU A 533 -15.83 2.85 7.32
N PHE A 534 -15.88 3.20 8.60
CA PHE A 534 -16.99 2.99 9.53
C PHE A 534 -16.98 4.11 10.59
N LYS A 535 -18.11 4.33 11.27
CA LYS A 535 -18.38 5.53 12.10
C LYS A 535 -17.35 5.78 13.21
N GLU A 536 -16.97 4.73 13.92
CA GLU A 536 -15.95 4.78 14.97
C GLU A 536 -14.53 4.58 14.43
N GLY A 537 -14.42 4.38 13.12
CA GLY A 537 -13.17 4.16 12.42
C GLY A 537 -12.34 5.43 12.33
N LYS A 538 -11.03 5.24 12.20
CA LYS A 538 -10.07 6.34 12.02
C LYS A 538 -9.57 6.36 10.58
N GLN A 539 -8.98 7.49 10.22
CA GLN A 539 -8.23 7.56 8.97
C GLN A 539 -7.04 6.60 8.99
N HIS A 540 -6.71 6.07 7.82
CA HIS A 540 -5.68 5.06 7.63
C HIS A 540 -4.63 5.48 6.61
N PHE A 541 -3.40 5.00 6.82
CA PHE A 541 -2.27 5.22 5.94
C PHE A 541 -1.49 3.93 5.79
N TRP A 542 -1.05 3.63 4.58
CA TRP A 542 -0.13 2.51 4.32
C TRP A 542 0.80 2.83 3.16
N GLY A 543 1.97 2.19 3.17
CA GLY A 543 2.93 2.26 2.08
C GLY A 543 2.81 1.06 1.15
N GLN A 544 3.22 1.25 -0.10
CA GLN A 544 3.27 0.22 -1.13
C GLN A 544 4.62 0.29 -1.85
N ILE A 545 5.24 -0.88 -2.03
CA ILE A 545 6.40 -1.06 -2.90
C ILE A 545 5.99 -1.95 -4.06
N GLY A 546 6.22 -1.49 -5.28
CA GLY A 546 5.93 -2.23 -6.51
C GLY A 546 7.20 -2.52 -7.29
N LEU A 547 7.31 -3.74 -7.82
CA LEU A 547 8.33 -4.17 -8.77
C LEU A 547 7.64 -4.64 -10.06
N GLU A 548 8.19 -4.25 -11.21
CA GLU A 548 7.66 -4.62 -12.52
C GLU A 548 8.77 -5.10 -13.45
N TYR A 549 8.49 -6.14 -14.23
CA TYR A 549 9.35 -6.60 -15.32
C TYR A 549 8.52 -6.82 -16.59
N GLY A 550 8.77 -6.07 -17.64
CA GLY A 550 8.08 -6.19 -18.94
C GLY A 550 9.05 -6.53 -20.06
N TRP A 551 8.69 -7.42 -20.99
CA TRP A 551 9.63 -7.88 -22.03
C TRP A 551 9.05 -8.12 -23.40
#